data_AF-A0A5U9KZ49-F1
#
_entry.id   AF-A0A5U9KZ49-F1
#
_cell.length_a   1.000
_cell.length_b   1.000
_cell.length_c   1.000
_cell.angle_alpha   90.00
_cell.angle_beta   90.00
_cell.angle_gamma   90.00
#
_symmetry.space_group_name_H-M   'P 1'
#
loop_
_entity.id
_entity.type
_entity.pdbx_description
1 polymer ?
#
loop_
_entity_poly.entity_id
_entity_poly.type
_entity_poly.pdbx_seq_one_letter_code
_entity_poly.pdbx_strand_id
1 'polypeptide(L)' 'MAAENALTMATPTMARVCLYGDLQRFGRRTDLSIKTAAEGIRALAVQIPGFRQRLSEGWYQVRIAGQDTSADNLTARLH' A
#
# COMPACT_ATOMS: atom_id res chain seq x y z
N MET A 1 -3.69 -1.69 -29.09
CA MET A 1 -4.77 -1.80 -28.07
C MET A 1 -4.18 -2.57 -26.90
N ALA A 2 -3.61 -1.87 -25.91
CA ALA A 2 -2.86 -2.49 -24.81
C ALA A 2 -3.15 -1.72 -23.51
N ALA A 3 -3.73 -2.46 -22.56
CA ALA A 3 -3.92 -2.22 -21.13
C ALA A 3 -3.84 -0.77 -20.63
N GLU A 4 -5.02 -0.22 -20.34
CA GLU A 4 -5.21 0.79 -19.30
C GLU A 4 -4.64 0.24 -17.97
N ASN A 5 -3.41 0.64 -17.61
CA ASN A 5 -2.76 0.20 -16.37
C ASN A 5 -3.46 0.81 -15.14
N ALA A 6 -4.35 0.00 -14.58
CA ALA A 6 -5.03 0.03 -13.28
C ALA A 6 -4.56 1.07 -12.26
N LEU A 7 -5.38 2.13 -12.14
CA LEU A 7 -5.52 3.11 -11.04
C LEU A 7 -4.59 4.31 -11.09
N THR A 8 -4.68 5.11 -12.16
CA THR A 8 -4.44 6.54 -12.02
C THR A 8 -5.54 7.11 -11.11
N MET A 9 -5.20 7.59 -9.91
CA MET A 9 -6.10 8.51 -9.23
C MET A 9 -6.01 9.84 -9.99
N ALA A 10 -7.10 10.30 -10.58
CA ALA A 10 -7.14 11.39 -11.57
C ALA A 10 -6.62 12.77 -11.07
N THR A 11 -6.11 12.84 -9.85
CA THR A 11 -5.50 13.97 -9.13
C THR A 11 -4.76 13.33 -7.94
N PRO A 12 -3.70 13.93 -7.33
CA PRO A 12 -3.13 13.39 -6.10
C PRO A 12 -4.22 13.38 -5.03
N THR A 13 -4.90 12.25 -4.92
CA THR A 13 -6.03 12.07 -4.03
C THR A 13 -5.39 11.62 -2.74
N MET A 14 -5.63 12.34 -1.64
CA MET A 14 -5.15 11.89 -0.35
C MET A 14 -5.68 10.49 -0.09
N ALA A 15 -4.77 9.52 -0.03
CA ALA A 15 -5.08 8.14 0.27
C ALA A 15 -4.92 7.94 1.77
N ARG A 16 -5.98 7.44 2.40
CA ARG A 16 -5.92 7.02 3.80
C ARG A 16 -5.41 5.59 3.90
N VAL A 17 -4.22 5.44 4.48
CA VAL A 17 -3.67 4.12 4.83
C VAL A 17 -4.11 3.77 6.24
N CYS A 18 -4.69 2.58 6.41
CA CYS A 18 -5.01 2.01 7.72
C CYS A 18 -4.12 0.79 7.98
N LEU A 19 -3.51 0.74 9.16
CA LEU A 19 -2.73 -0.42 9.61
C LEU A 19 -3.54 -1.20 10.65
N TYR A 20 -3.49 -2.53 10.55
CA TYR A 20 -4.26 -3.45 11.40
C TYR A 20 -3.36 -4.51 12.02
N GLY A 21 -3.87 -5.13 13.08
CA GLY A 21 -3.16 -6.17 13.82
C GLY A 21 -1.79 -5.67 14.29
N ASP A 22 -0.77 -6.48 14.07
CA ASP A 22 0.57 -6.19 14.55
C ASP A 22 1.23 -4.95 13.92
N LEU A 23 0.79 -4.54 12.72
CA LEU A 23 1.29 -3.32 12.07
C LEU A 23 0.83 -2.03 12.77
N GLN A 24 -0.15 -2.09 13.68
CA GLN A 24 -0.64 -0.91 14.41
C GLN A 24 0.43 -0.25 15.30
N ARG A 25 1.49 -0.99 15.65
CA ARG A 25 2.65 -0.45 16.39
C ARG A 25 3.35 0.70 15.66
N PHE A 26 3.20 0.77 14.35
CA PHE A 26 3.77 1.80 13.48
C PHE A 26 2.84 2.99 13.25
N GLY A 27 1.65 2.97 13.86
CA GLY A 27 0.57 3.92 13.62
C GLY A 27 -0.71 3.19 13.20
N ARG A 28 -1.86 3.86 13.31
CA ARG A 28 -3.16 3.27 12.94
C ARG A 28 -3.67 3.81 11.61
N ARG A 29 -3.48 5.10 11.37
CA ARG A 29 -3.98 5.81 10.19
C ARG A 29 -2.97 6.88 9.77
N THR A 30 -2.63 6.89 8.50
CA THR A 30 -1.77 7.91 7.88
C THR A 30 -2.38 8.31 6.56
N ASP A 31 -2.55 9.60 6.36
CA ASP A 31 -3.01 10.13 5.08
C ASP A 31 -1.78 10.51 4.23
N LEU A 32 -1.72 9.99 3.00
CA LEU A 32 -0.60 10.18 2.09
C LEU A 32 -1.07 10.72 0.74
N SER A 33 -0.32 11.65 0.17
CA SER A 33 -0.50 12.08 -1.22
C SER A 33 0.30 11.15 -2.12
N ILE A 34 -0.36 10.13 -2.68
CA ILE A 34 0.25 9.08 -3.50
C ILE A 34 -0.62 8.83 -4.74
N LYS A 35 -0.04 8.30 -5.80
CA LYS A 35 -0.78 7.91 -7.02
C LYS A 35 -1.11 6.43 -7.02
N THR A 36 -0.29 5.60 -6.37
CA THR A 36 -0.47 4.14 -6.33
C THR A 36 -0.32 3.55 -4.92
N ALA A 37 -0.89 2.36 -4.70
CA ALA A 37 -0.72 1.64 -3.42
C ALA A 37 0.73 1.20 -3.17
N ALA A 38 1.47 0.88 -4.24
CA ALA A 38 2.90 0.57 -4.17
C ALA A 38 3.71 1.74 -3.61
N GLU A 39 3.44 2.97 -4.09
CA GLU A 39 4.03 4.18 -3.54
C GLU A 39 3.67 4.37 -2.06
N GLY A 40 2.43 4.07 -1.67
CA GLY A 40 2.01 4.10 -0.26
C GLY A 40 2.83 3.17 0.62
N ILE A 41 2.99 1.91 0.22
CA ILE A 41 3.81 0.94 0.98
C ILE A 41 5.28 1.39 1.02
N ARG A 42 5.82 1.87 -0.12
CA ARG A 42 7.19 2.38 -0.20
C ARG A 42 7.40 3.61 0.68
N ALA A 43 6.45 4.54 0.70
CA ALA A 43 6.50 5.73 1.53
C ALA A 43 6.55 5.36 3.03
N LEU A 44 5.69 4.43 3.47
CA LEU A 44 5.69 3.94 4.85
C LEU A 44 7.01 3.23 5.20
N ALA A 45 7.55 2.42 4.29
CA ALA A 45 8.82 1.73 4.49
C ALA A 45 10.02 2.67 4.61
N VAL A 46 9.98 3.85 3.96
CA VAL A 46 11.02 4.88 4.05
C VAL A 46 10.84 5.76 5.28
N GLN A 47 9.60 6.13 5.59
CA GLN A 47 9.30 7.08 6.67
C GLN A 47 9.30 6.44 8.07
N ILE A 48 8.98 5.14 8.16
CA ILE A 48 8.78 4.47 9.44
C ILE A 48 9.90 3.42 9.66
N PRO A 49 10.83 3.68 10.60
CA PRO A 49 11.88 2.73 10.95
C PRO A 49 11.31 1.38 11.37
N GLY A 50 11.89 0.28 10.87
CA GLY A 50 11.47 -1.09 11.20
C GLY A 50 10.21 -1.59 10.50
N PHE A 51 9.44 -0.71 9.83
CA PHE A 51 8.20 -1.11 9.15
C PHE A 51 8.46 -2.15 8.05
N ARG A 52 9.44 -1.90 7.18
CA ARG A 52 9.78 -2.82 6.08
C ARG A 52 10.16 -4.21 6.58
N GLN A 53 11.00 -4.26 7.61
CA GLN A 53 11.42 -5.54 8.21
C GLN A 53 10.20 -6.29 8.74
N ARG A 54 9.34 -5.62 9.50
CA ARG A 54 8.18 -6.28 10.08
C ARG A 54 7.14 -6.71 9.05
N LEU A 55 6.99 -5.94 7.97
CA LEU A 55 6.14 -6.28 6.84
C LEU A 55 6.64 -7.55 6.14
N SER A 56 7.96 -7.73 6.01
CA SER A 56 8.56 -8.93 5.39
C SER A 56 8.55 -10.18 6.29
N GLU A 57 8.51 -10.01 7.61
CA GLU A 57 8.46 -11.13 8.58
C GLU A 57 7.06 -11.75 8.72
N GLY A 58 6.02 -11.09 8.22
CA GLY A 58 4.63 -11.49 8.42
C GLY A 58 3.86 -11.69 7.11
N TRP A 59 2.70 -12.33 7.24
CA TRP A 59 1.73 -12.48 6.16
C TRP A 59 0.62 -11.46 6.36
N TYR A 60 0.60 -10.43 5.51
CA TYR A 60 -0.37 -9.35 5.59
C TYR A 60 -1.20 -9.27 4.32
N GLN A 61 -2.50 -9.07 4.49
CA GLN A 61 -3.43 -8.83 3.40
C GLN A 61 -3.46 -7.34 3.06
N VAL A 62 -3.24 -7.01 1.79
CA VAL A 62 -3.34 -5.63 1.29
C VAL A 62 -4.73 -5.43 0.68
N ARG A 63 -5.42 -4.37 1.12
CA ARG A 63 -6.76 -3.99 0.64
C ARG A 63 -6.72 -2.60 0.04
N ILE A 64 -7.25 -2.43 -1.16
CA ILE A 64 -7.30 -1.14 -1.88
C ILE A 64 -8.77 -0.83 -2.15
N ALA A 65 -9.24 0.34 -1.68
CA ALA A 65 -10.64 0.74 -1.77
C ALA A 65 -11.63 -0.34 -1.26
N GLY A 66 -11.24 -1.08 -0.22
CA GLY A 66 -12.04 -2.17 0.37
C GLY A 66 -11.96 -3.51 -0.35
N GLN A 67 -11.25 -3.59 -1.48
CA GLN A 67 -11.06 -4.82 -2.25
C GLN A 67 -9.71 -5.48 -1.90
N ASP A 68 -9.71 -6.80 -1.73
CA ASP A 68 -8.50 -7.56 -1.43
C ASP A 68 -7.62 -7.69 -2.68
N THR A 69 -6.32 -7.47 -2.51
CA THR A 69 -5.34 -7.65 -3.59
C THR A 69 -4.71 -9.03 -3.47
N SER A 70 -4.87 -9.89 -4.50
CA SER A 70 -4.17 -11.18 -4.57
C SER A 70 -2.67 -10.99 -4.80
N ALA A 71 -1.84 -11.97 -4.41
CA ALA A 71 -0.39 -11.92 -4.58
C ALA A 71 0.05 -11.74 -6.04
N ASP A 72 -0.65 -12.39 -6.98
CA ASP A 72 -0.48 -12.19 -8.42
C ASP A 72 -0.75 -10.74 -8.85
N ASN A 73 -1.79 -10.11 -8.28
CA ASN A 73 -2.08 -8.71 -8.54
C ASN A 73 -1.07 -7.76 -7.89
N LEU A 74 -0.53 -8.10 -6.71
CA LEU A 74 0.46 -7.26 -6.05
C LEU A 74 1.77 -7.24 -6.84
N THR A 75 2.22 -8.41 -7.31
CA THR A 75 3.46 -8.56 -8.08
C THR A 75 3.33 -7.86 -9.43
N ALA A 76 2.22 -8.08 -10.15
CA ALA A 76 1.94 -7.40 -11.41
C ALA A 76 1.84 -5.85 -11.30
N ARG A 77 1.70 -5.31 -10.08
CA ARG A 77 1.54 -3.87 -9.81
C ARG A 77 2.76 -3.22 -9.16
N LEU A 78 3.78 -4.01 -8.83
CA LEU A 78 5.06 -3.55 -8.29
C LEU A 78 6.20 -3.58 -9.34
N HIS A 79 5.96 -4.18 -10.50
CA HIS A 79 6.87 -4.18 -11.66
C HIS A 79 6.62 -2.97 -12.58
#